data_AF-A0A354GZN2-F1
#
_entry.id   AF-A0A354GZN2-F1
#
_cell.length_a   1.000
_cell.length_b   1.000
_cell.length_c   1.000
_cell.angle_alpha   90.00
_cell.angle_beta   90.00
_cell.angle_gamma   90.00
#
_symmetry.space_group_name_H-M   'P 1'
#
loop_
_entity.id
_entity.type
_entity.pdbx_description
1 polymer ?
#
loop_
_entity_poly.entity_id
_entity_poly.type
_entity_poly.pdbx_seq_one_letter_code
_entity_poly.pdbx_strand_id
1 'polypeptide(L)'
;MSIIHARRLRLASALVVAAVAAWGLMGHGEAKDDPPANGGIPVVPLRPSVQDAGRCNVCHTFGTPPESTDLQPLCRCNERTFWEQNDKHQDAYVLLGGERAKRINKLRGSDVAPEKDQDCLGCHSMVSVNLLAKTKIDDKVIAKGVSCLACHGPWNNWIDVHGTSDEETRKAWRKLDRTYKQEKFGMTDLWDPVKRTKVCASCHIGDADPDKHRLVTHDMYAGGHPPLPAFETAVFCNSLPRHWQLMNEKAREMQKAQYQWDPTELEQTKLVVAGGAAAFREAVNLLAQKAEQADKDKQVLDFALFDCAACHHDLHQPSWRQERGYNGAPGRPGPRSWSAAVMDLCNWQAAGMDKERDQKFAADLKNGVASLYQSFGRRPFGDNAEVKKTAQALVALMDDELLPKLNAPMKTDGAHESAFSKKAARELLKRLANSAAKPAAGATPDYDAARRTAWAFEAIYDDLRRAAEDSKDAEDMRLKENQAAIVAQLAKLDASLNLKLPNAGEGVADEEYKKDPDKVKEHRRAEIEDFLPQVLKATAEYTPEEFHKTFEEIVKLLP
;
A
#
# COMPACT_ATOMS: atom_id res chain seq x y z
N MET A 1 25.09 -12.64 -79.84
CA MET A 1 24.41 -13.89 -80.23
C MET A 1 24.15 -14.71 -78.98
N SER A 2 22.89 -15.12 -78.78
CA SER A 2 22.34 -16.13 -77.84
C SER A 2 22.51 -15.94 -76.32
N ILE A 3 21.44 -15.71 -75.52
CA ILE A 3 20.41 -16.68 -75.01
C ILE A 3 21.03 -17.60 -73.93
N ILE A 4 20.51 -17.87 -72.72
CA ILE A 4 19.40 -17.43 -71.84
C ILE A 4 19.51 -18.27 -70.53
N HIS A 5 19.06 -17.73 -69.38
CA HIS A 5 18.65 -18.42 -68.11
C HIS A 5 19.68 -19.24 -67.29
N ALA A 6 19.58 -19.46 -65.97
CA ALA A 6 18.96 -18.76 -64.84
C ALA A 6 19.41 -19.50 -63.55
N ARG A 7 20.07 -18.78 -62.64
CA ARG A 7 19.85 -18.72 -61.18
C ARG A 7 19.52 -20.00 -60.36
N ARG A 8 20.39 -20.26 -59.36
CA ARG A 8 20.17 -20.54 -57.90
C ARG A 8 20.83 -21.85 -57.40
N LEU A 9 21.83 -21.76 -56.51
CA LEU A 9 21.73 -22.04 -55.06
C LEU A 9 23.12 -22.00 -54.36
N ARG A 10 23.22 -21.15 -53.32
CA ARG A 10 23.94 -21.30 -52.04
C ARG A 10 25.44 -21.68 -52.02
N LEU A 11 26.27 -20.69 -51.67
CA LEU A 11 27.49 -20.87 -50.86
C LEU A 11 27.87 -19.54 -50.20
N ALA A 12 27.56 -19.40 -48.90
CA ALA A 12 28.22 -18.47 -47.98
C ALA A 12 27.92 -18.91 -46.53
N SER A 13 28.31 -20.15 -46.19
CA SER A 13 28.34 -20.67 -44.83
C SER A 13 29.79 -20.70 -44.36
N ALA A 14 30.38 -19.56 -44.01
CA ALA A 14 31.75 -19.54 -43.46
C ALA A 14 32.13 -18.30 -42.63
N LEU A 15 31.18 -17.45 -42.21
CA LEU A 15 31.50 -16.20 -41.47
C LEU A 15 30.59 -15.93 -40.26
N VAL A 16 30.20 -16.97 -39.50
CA VAL A 16 29.47 -16.80 -38.23
C VAL A 16 30.08 -17.56 -37.04
N VAL A 17 31.05 -18.46 -37.26
CA VAL A 17 31.61 -19.27 -36.15
C VAL A 17 32.77 -18.59 -35.41
N ALA A 18 33.37 -17.51 -35.96
CA ALA A 18 34.51 -16.84 -35.32
C ALA A 18 34.15 -15.61 -34.46
N ALA A 19 32.90 -15.13 -34.47
CA ALA A 19 32.50 -13.97 -33.67
C ALA A 19 31.87 -14.31 -32.31
N VAL A 20 31.55 -15.60 -32.05
CA VAL A 20 30.96 -16.04 -30.77
C VAL A 20 32.05 -16.43 -29.75
N ALA A 21 33.29 -16.65 -30.18
CA ALA A 21 34.39 -17.06 -29.29
C ALA A 21 35.22 -15.91 -28.71
N ALA A 22 35.03 -14.67 -29.15
CA ALA A 22 35.85 -13.51 -28.73
C ALA A 22 35.12 -12.51 -27.80
N TRP A 23 33.85 -12.73 -27.48
CA TRP A 23 33.10 -11.95 -26.47
C TRP A 23 33.11 -12.60 -25.07
N GLY A 24 33.87 -13.67 -24.88
CA GLY A 24 34.00 -14.35 -23.59
C GLY A 24 35.12 -13.82 -22.67
N LEU A 25 35.90 -12.81 -23.09
CA LEU A 25 37.16 -12.44 -22.40
C LEU A 25 37.43 -10.93 -22.32
N MET A 26 36.41 -10.13 -22.03
CA MET A 26 36.63 -8.73 -21.60
C MET A 26 35.80 -8.42 -20.34
N GLY A 27 36.49 -8.56 -19.20
CA GLY A 27 36.28 -7.87 -17.92
C GLY A 27 34.85 -7.50 -17.54
N HIS A 28 34.11 -8.45 -16.99
CA HIS A 28 33.17 -8.10 -15.93
C HIS A 28 34.02 -7.64 -14.75
N GLY A 29 33.92 -6.36 -14.39
CA GLY A 29 34.45 -5.88 -13.12
C GLY A 29 33.92 -6.80 -12.03
N GLU A 30 34.84 -7.37 -11.25
CA GLU A 30 34.51 -8.18 -10.09
C GLU A 30 33.46 -7.42 -9.28
N ALA A 31 32.25 -7.99 -9.23
CA ALA A 31 31.30 -7.63 -8.21
C ALA A 31 32.05 -7.76 -6.89
N LYS A 32 32.21 -6.64 -6.18
CA LYS A 32 32.73 -6.67 -4.82
C LYS A 32 31.91 -7.71 -4.08
N ASP A 33 32.59 -8.73 -3.56
CA ASP A 33 32.01 -9.86 -2.86
C ASP A 33 30.88 -9.39 -1.94
N ASP A 34 29.66 -9.84 -2.21
CA ASP A 34 28.56 -9.73 -1.27
C ASP A 34 28.98 -10.38 0.06
N PRO A 35 28.63 -9.80 1.23
CA PRO A 35 28.94 -10.42 2.51
C PRO A 35 28.32 -11.83 2.60
N PRO A 36 28.93 -12.78 3.34
CA PRO A 36 28.64 -14.20 3.19
C PRO A 36 27.18 -14.52 3.59
N ALA A 37 26.33 -14.81 2.61
CA ALA A 37 24.90 -15.04 2.79
C ALA A 37 24.52 -16.46 3.26
N ASN A 38 25.48 -17.32 3.61
CA ASN A 38 25.19 -18.70 4.02
C ASN A 38 25.32 -18.83 5.53
N GLY A 39 24.26 -18.45 6.26
CA GLY A 39 24.05 -18.84 7.67
C GLY A 39 23.85 -20.35 7.87
N GLY A 40 24.42 -21.21 7.01
CA GLY A 40 24.30 -22.66 7.06
C GLY A 40 22.92 -23.25 6.72
N ILE A 41 21.88 -22.42 6.54
CA ILE A 41 20.52 -22.87 6.27
C ILE A 41 20.38 -23.26 4.78
N PRO A 42 20.01 -24.51 4.45
CA PRO A 42 19.82 -24.93 3.08
C PRO A 42 18.69 -24.15 2.37
N VAL A 43 18.99 -23.61 1.19
CA VAL A 43 17.99 -23.00 0.31
C VAL A 43 17.44 -24.08 -0.62
N VAL A 44 16.12 -24.28 -0.57
CA VAL A 44 15.38 -25.22 -1.43
C VAL A 44 14.33 -24.45 -2.25
N PRO A 45 13.85 -25.01 -3.38
CA PRO A 45 12.78 -24.37 -4.15
C PRO A 45 11.57 -23.99 -3.28
N LEU A 46 10.94 -22.85 -3.61
CA LEU A 46 9.80 -22.34 -2.86
C LEU A 46 8.60 -23.30 -2.94
N ARG A 47 8.07 -23.69 -1.78
CA ARG A 47 6.91 -24.57 -1.65
C ARG A 47 5.72 -23.76 -1.12
N PRO A 48 4.63 -23.58 -1.90
CA PRO A 48 3.47 -22.83 -1.43
C PRO A 48 2.87 -23.46 -0.16
N SER A 49 2.43 -22.61 0.76
CA SER A 49 1.71 -23.02 1.97
C SER A 49 0.20 -23.02 1.72
N VAL A 50 -0.43 -24.18 1.89
CA VAL A 50 -1.90 -24.35 1.87
C VAL A 50 -2.53 -24.17 3.26
N GLN A 51 -1.74 -23.77 4.26
CA GLN A 51 -2.16 -23.70 5.66
C GLN A 51 -2.58 -22.28 6.04
N ASP A 52 -3.49 -22.17 7.01
CA ASP A 52 -3.91 -20.90 7.62
C ASP A 52 -2.91 -20.43 8.69
N ALA A 53 -3.36 -19.50 9.55
CA ALA A 53 -2.61 -19.00 10.71
C ALA A 53 -2.23 -20.07 11.76
N GLY A 54 -2.66 -21.33 11.62
CA GLY A 54 -2.47 -22.40 12.60
C GLY A 54 -1.01 -22.69 12.95
N ARG A 55 -0.06 -22.58 12.01
CA ARG A 55 1.38 -22.73 12.33
C ARG A 55 1.93 -21.56 13.14
N CYS A 56 1.38 -20.37 12.94
CA CYS A 56 1.77 -19.17 13.69
C CYS A 56 1.30 -19.26 15.15
N ASN A 57 0.16 -19.92 15.40
CA ASN A 57 -0.46 -20.09 16.72
C ASN A 57 0.43 -20.80 17.75
N VAL A 58 1.43 -21.58 17.32
CA VAL A 58 2.33 -22.27 18.25
C VAL A 58 3.21 -21.28 19.02
N CYS A 59 3.59 -20.16 18.40
CA CYS A 59 4.51 -19.18 18.99
C CYS A 59 3.88 -17.80 19.23
N HIS A 60 2.84 -17.42 18.48
CA HIS A 60 2.31 -16.05 18.45
C HIS A 60 0.98 -15.86 19.21
N THR A 61 0.77 -16.60 20.30
CA THR A 61 -0.53 -16.64 21.00
C THR A 61 -0.50 -16.14 22.43
N PHE A 62 0.53 -16.50 23.21
CA PHE A 62 0.50 -16.36 24.66
C PHE A 62 1.05 -15.04 25.19
N GLY A 63 1.60 -14.17 24.32
CA GLY A 63 2.18 -12.90 24.76
C GLY A 63 3.48 -13.05 25.56
N THR A 64 4.01 -14.26 25.65
CA THR A 64 5.28 -14.57 26.32
C THR A 64 6.27 -15.01 25.26
N PRO A 65 7.21 -14.14 24.89
CA PRO A 65 8.28 -14.55 23.99
C PRO A 65 9.15 -15.64 24.63
N PRO A 66 9.76 -16.53 23.83
CA PRO A 66 10.71 -17.52 24.36
C PRO A 66 11.85 -16.81 25.11
N GLU A 67 12.14 -17.24 26.34
CA GLU A 67 13.34 -16.80 27.04
C GLU A 67 14.58 -17.22 26.24
N SER A 68 15.45 -16.27 25.93
CA SER A 68 16.73 -16.53 25.29
C SER A 68 17.76 -15.51 25.80
N THR A 69 18.91 -16.00 26.24
CA THR A 69 20.03 -15.18 26.71
C THR A 69 20.63 -14.34 25.58
N ASP A 70 20.54 -14.82 24.33
CA ASP A 70 21.24 -14.25 23.18
C ASP A 70 20.31 -13.55 22.20
N LEU A 71 18.99 -13.83 22.26
CA LEU A 71 17.99 -13.32 21.33
C LEU A 71 16.81 -12.68 22.06
N GLN A 72 16.87 -11.36 22.21
CA GLN A 72 15.76 -10.56 22.71
C GLN A 72 14.51 -10.71 21.80
N PRO A 73 13.28 -10.61 22.32
CA PRO A 73 12.09 -10.83 21.51
C PRO A 73 11.82 -9.72 20.49
N LEU A 74 11.48 -10.13 19.27
CA LEU A 74 11.27 -9.25 18.12
C LEU A 74 9.83 -8.71 18.05
N CYS A 75 8.91 -9.46 18.61
CA CYS A 75 7.49 -9.26 18.58
C CYS A 75 6.94 -9.58 19.98
N ARG A 76 5.66 -9.29 20.21
CA ARG A 76 5.00 -9.53 21.49
C ARG A 76 4.61 -11.00 21.66
N CYS A 77 4.64 -11.80 20.59
CA CYS A 77 4.24 -13.20 20.57
C CYS A 77 2.77 -13.39 20.96
N ASN A 78 1.92 -12.40 20.64
CA ASN A 78 0.46 -12.44 20.79
C ASN A 78 -0.28 -12.05 19.51
N GLU A 79 0.45 -11.95 18.39
CA GLU A 79 -0.05 -11.41 17.13
C GLU A 79 -1.25 -12.21 16.59
N ARG A 80 -1.26 -13.55 16.77
CA ARG A 80 -2.40 -14.38 16.37
C ARG A 80 -3.66 -14.05 17.17
N THR A 81 -3.51 -13.81 18.47
CA THR A 81 -4.63 -13.50 19.36
C THR A 81 -5.25 -12.16 18.99
N PHE A 82 -4.41 -11.14 18.79
CA PHE A 82 -4.86 -9.83 18.33
C PHE A 82 -5.50 -9.89 16.94
N TRP A 83 -4.93 -10.67 16.01
CA TRP A 83 -5.53 -10.87 14.70
C TRP A 83 -6.95 -11.46 14.81
N GLU A 84 -7.11 -12.55 15.55
CA GLU A 84 -8.41 -13.23 15.67
C GLU A 84 -9.46 -12.38 16.38
N GLN A 85 -9.06 -11.62 17.39
CA GLN A 85 -10.01 -10.86 18.22
C GLN A 85 -10.34 -9.50 17.62
N ASN A 86 -9.36 -8.83 17.03
CA ASN A 86 -9.41 -7.40 16.75
C ASN A 86 -9.27 -7.08 15.25
N ASP A 87 -8.48 -7.83 14.47
CA ASP A 87 -8.16 -7.45 13.09
C ASP A 87 -9.32 -7.66 12.11
N LYS A 88 -9.83 -6.58 11.50
CA LYS A 88 -10.92 -6.62 10.51
C LYS A 88 -10.59 -7.44 9.26
N HIS A 89 -9.32 -7.75 8.98
CA HIS A 89 -8.92 -8.67 7.92
C HIS A 89 -9.47 -10.08 8.12
N GLN A 90 -9.57 -10.55 9.37
CA GLN A 90 -10.17 -11.86 9.65
C GLN A 90 -11.67 -11.88 9.30
N ASP A 91 -12.35 -10.74 9.52
CA ASP A 91 -13.79 -10.57 9.32
C ASP A 91 -14.18 -10.50 7.84
N ALA A 92 -13.22 -10.29 6.95
CA ALA A 92 -13.49 -10.07 5.53
C ALA A 92 -14.32 -11.21 4.92
N TYR A 93 -14.02 -12.47 5.23
CA TYR A 93 -14.78 -13.61 4.71
C TYR A 93 -16.24 -13.62 5.20
N VAL A 94 -16.49 -13.22 6.45
CA VAL A 94 -17.84 -13.24 7.05
C VAL A 94 -18.84 -12.38 6.26
N LEU A 95 -18.37 -11.35 5.57
CA LEU A 95 -19.19 -10.49 4.71
C LEU A 95 -19.78 -11.23 3.50
N LEU A 96 -19.12 -12.31 3.03
CA LEU A 96 -19.55 -13.06 1.84
C LEU A 96 -20.83 -13.87 2.07
N GLY A 97 -21.17 -14.16 3.34
CA GLY A 97 -22.42 -14.83 3.69
C GLY A 97 -23.65 -13.93 3.76
N GLY A 98 -23.47 -12.61 3.66
CA GLY A 98 -24.55 -11.62 3.77
C GLY A 98 -25.41 -11.49 2.50
N GLU A 99 -26.61 -10.92 2.65
CA GLU A 99 -27.51 -10.66 1.52
C GLU A 99 -26.92 -9.68 0.50
N ARG A 100 -26.07 -8.73 0.95
CA ARG A 100 -25.35 -7.81 0.06
C ARG A 100 -24.44 -8.56 -0.91
N ALA A 101 -23.65 -9.52 -0.44
CA ALA A 101 -22.76 -10.32 -1.29
C ALA A 101 -23.54 -11.17 -2.30
N LYS A 102 -24.64 -11.80 -1.86
CA LYS A 102 -25.54 -12.56 -2.76
C LYS A 102 -26.16 -11.65 -3.83
N ARG A 103 -26.58 -10.44 -3.45
CA ARG A 103 -27.10 -9.43 -4.39
C ARG A 103 -26.06 -9.03 -5.43
N ILE A 104 -24.80 -8.80 -5.01
CA ILE A 104 -23.70 -8.47 -5.92
C ILE A 104 -23.56 -9.56 -6.98
N ASN A 105 -23.42 -10.83 -6.58
CA ASN A 105 -23.26 -11.95 -7.51
C ASN A 105 -24.44 -12.12 -8.44
N LYS A 106 -25.67 -12.02 -7.92
CA LYS A 106 -26.88 -12.06 -8.73
C LYS A 106 -26.91 -10.96 -9.80
N LEU A 107 -26.56 -9.72 -9.45
CA LEU A 107 -26.63 -8.59 -10.37
C LEU A 107 -25.53 -8.59 -11.44
N ARG A 108 -24.34 -9.10 -11.11
CA ARG A 108 -23.27 -9.31 -12.09
C ARG A 108 -23.41 -10.61 -12.90
N GLY A 109 -24.49 -11.37 -12.70
CA GLY A 109 -24.76 -12.62 -13.43
C GLY A 109 -23.91 -13.82 -13.02
N SER A 110 -23.38 -13.86 -11.79
CA SER A 110 -22.69 -15.01 -11.22
C SER A 110 -23.67 -15.86 -10.40
N ASP A 111 -23.82 -17.13 -10.77
CA ASP A 111 -24.58 -18.13 -10.00
C ASP A 111 -23.73 -18.81 -8.90
N VAL A 112 -22.44 -18.44 -8.80
CA VAL A 112 -21.53 -18.96 -7.78
C VAL A 112 -21.86 -18.29 -6.45
N ALA A 113 -21.95 -19.09 -5.38
CA ALA A 113 -22.08 -18.52 -4.03
C ALA A 113 -20.87 -17.62 -3.72
N PRO A 114 -21.04 -16.40 -3.18
CA PRO A 114 -19.92 -15.45 -2.98
C PRO A 114 -18.74 -16.05 -2.18
N GLU A 115 -19.05 -16.87 -1.19
CA GLU A 115 -18.14 -17.67 -0.36
C GLU A 115 -17.18 -18.59 -1.16
N LYS A 116 -17.51 -18.84 -2.44
CA LYS A 116 -16.79 -19.72 -3.37
C LYS A 116 -16.35 -19.00 -4.65
N ASP A 117 -16.76 -17.75 -4.83
CA ASP A 117 -16.45 -16.95 -6.01
C ASP A 117 -15.02 -16.40 -5.88
N GLN A 118 -14.16 -16.70 -6.85
CA GLN A 118 -12.76 -16.28 -6.82
C GLN A 118 -12.61 -14.76 -6.79
N ASP A 119 -13.53 -14.04 -7.43
CA ASP A 119 -13.51 -12.58 -7.46
C ASP A 119 -13.88 -11.95 -6.11
N CYS A 120 -14.64 -12.68 -5.28
CA CYS A 120 -14.89 -12.29 -3.89
C CYS A 120 -13.72 -12.71 -2.99
N LEU A 121 -13.28 -13.96 -3.11
CA LEU A 121 -12.21 -14.55 -2.31
C LEU A 121 -10.84 -13.90 -2.56
N GLY A 122 -10.69 -13.21 -3.69
CA GLY A 122 -9.50 -12.46 -4.07
C GLY A 122 -9.00 -11.51 -2.98
N CYS A 123 -9.93 -10.77 -2.37
CA CYS A 123 -9.65 -9.82 -1.31
C CYS A 123 -10.20 -10.24 0.06
N HIS A 124 -11.15 -11.19 0.11
CA HIS A 124 -11.81 -11.60 1.35
C HIS A 124 -11.26 -12.90 1.95
N SER A 125 -10.23 -13.50 1.36
CA SER A 125 -9.62 -14.74 1.84
C SER A 125 -8.16 -14.90 1.38
N MET A 126 -7.55 -16.02 1.77
CA MET A 126 -6.18 -16.42 1.43
C MET A 126 -6.03 -17.06 0.04
N VAL A 127 -7.14 -17.30 -0.67
CA VAL A 127 -7.15 -18.09 -1.90
C VAL A 127 -6.31 -17.46 -3.01
N SER A 128 -6.26 -16.12 -3.07
CA SER A 128 -5.50 -15.38 -4.09
C SER A 128 -4.00 -15.33 -3.89
N VAL A 129 -3.48 -15.69 -2.71
CA VAL A 129 -2.03 -15.73 -2.49
C VAL A 129 -1.42 -17.08 -2.83
N ASN A 130 -2.20 -18.14 -3.04
CA ASN A 130 -1.66 -19.47 -3.24
C ASN A 130 -2.15 -20.09 -4.55
N LEU A 131 -1.25 -20.34 -5.50
CA LEU A 131 -1.55 -20.98 -6.79
C LEU A 131 -2.10 -22.42 -6.64
N LEU A 132 -1.80 -23.10 -5.52
CA LEU A 132 -2.39 -24.40 -5.16
C LEU A 132 -3.77 -24.27 -4.51
N ALA A 133 -4.18 -23.06 -4.08
CA ALA A 133 -5.49 -22.79 -3.48
C ALA A 133 -6.66 -23.15 -4.39
N LYS A 134 -6.48 -22.93 -5.70
CA LYS A 134 -7.52 -23.16 -6.71
C LYS A 134 -7.95 -24.62 -6.83
N THR A 135 -7.23 -25.57 -6.20
CA THR A 135 -7.51 -27.00 -6.34
C THR A 135 -7.52 -27.81 -5.04
N LYS A 136 -6.99 -27.30 -3.91
CA LYS A 136 -6.69 -28.14 -2.73
C LYS A 136 -6.88 -27.49 -1.35
N ILE A 137 -7.40 -26.25 -1.24
CA ILE A 137 -7.56 -25.63 0.08
C ILE A 137 -8.89 -26.05 0.72
N ASP A 138 -8.80 -26.42 2.00
CA ASP A 138 -9.94 -26.73 2.88
C ASP A 138 -10.82 -25.48 3.05
N ASP A 139 -12.15 -25.62 2.89
CA ASP A 139 -13.13 -24.56 3.13
C ASP A 139 -12.91 -23.88 4.50
N LYS A 140 -12.41 -24.62 5.50
CA LYS A 140 -12.07 -24.06 6.82
C LYS A 140 -10.95 -23.04 6.78
N VAL A 141 -9.96 -23.20 5.90
CA VAL A 141 -8.85 -22.24 5.71
C VAL A 141 -9.35 -21.01 4.98
N ILE A 142 -10.24 -21.18 3.99
CA ILE A 142 -10.85 -20.06 3.26
C ILE A 142 -11.67 -19.19 4.21
N ALA A 143 -12.44 -19.84 5.10
CA ALA A 143 -13.32 -19.19 6.05
C ALA A 143 -12.61 -18.40 7.16
N LYS A 144 -11.27 -18.43 7.22
CA LYS A 144 -10.46 -17.62 8.16
C LYS A 144 -10.21 -16.20 7.69
N GLY A 145 -10.71 -15.80 6.52
CA GLY A 145 -10.50 -14.45 5.99
C GLY A 145 -9.06 -14.18 5.59
N VAL A 146 -8.66 -12.92 5.62
CA VAL A 146 -7.29 -12.49 5.32
C VAL A 146 -6.44 -12.70 6.57
N SER A 147 -5.50 -13.64 6.50
CA SER A 147 -4.67 -14.11 7.62
C SER A 147 -3.18 -13.83 7.41
N CYS A 148 -2.33 -14.27 8.35
CA CYS A 148 -0.92 -13.93 8.45
C CYS A 148 -0.15 -14.04 7.11
N LEU A 149 -0.38 -15.10 6.34
CA LEU A 149 0.38 -15.37 5.11
C LEU A 149 0.00 -14.46 3.94
N ALA A 150 -1.12 -13.72 4.01
CA ALA A 150 -1.46 -12.72 3.01
C ALA A 150 -0.45 -11.56 3.03
N CYS A 151 0.05 -11.25 4.23
CA CYS A 151 1.06 -10.22 4.43
C CYS A 151 2.48 -10.80 4.43
N HIS A 152 2.72 -11.86 5.22
CA HIS A 152 4.07 -12.39 5.46
C HIS A 152 4.61 -13.30 4.34
N GLY A 153 3.77 -13.70 3.39
CA GLY A 153 4.15 -14.54 2.27
C GLY A 153 3.72 -16.00 2.43
N PRO A 154 3.11 -16.61 1.40
CA PRO A 154 2.47 -17.93 1.47
C PRO A 154 3.45 -19.09 1.22
N TRP A 155 4.60 -19.12 1.91
CA TRP A 155 5.68 -20.07 1.61
C TRP A 155 6.13 -20.84 2.84
N ASN A 156 6.15 -22.17 2.75
CA ASN A 156 6.61 -23.02 3.86
C ASN A 156 8.10 -22.78 4.21
N ASN A 157 8.89 -22.35 3.24
CA ASN A 157 10.34 -22.21 3.37
C ASN A 157 10.75 -21.29 4.53
N TRP A 158 10.13 -20.12 4.67
CA TRP A 158 10.43 -19.25 5.80
C TRP A 158 9.73 -19.71 7.08
N ILE A 159 8.52 -20.26 6.98
CA ILE A 159 7.75 -20.72 8.15
C ILE A 159 8.50 -21.84 8.88
N ASP A 160 9.00 -22.83 8.12
CA ASP A 160 9.70 -24.00 8.65
C ASP A 160 10.99 -23.58 9.38
N VAL A 161 11.74 -22.62 8.83
CA VAL A 161 13.01 -22.15 9.39
C VAL A 161 12.79 -21.15 10.55
N HIS A 162 11.77 -20.30 10.46
CA HIS A 162 11.43 -19.33 11.49
C HIS A 162 10.89 -20.00 12.76
N GLY A 163 9.98 -20.95 12.60
CA GLY A 163 9.29 -21.64 13.69
C GLY A 163 9.96 -22.94 14.16
N THR A 164 11.17 -23.25 13.68
CA THR A 164 11.88 -24.48 14.07
C THR A 164 12.22 -24.50 15.56
N SER A 165 12.19 -25.69 16.17
CA SER A 165 12.64 -25.89 17.55
C SER A 165 14.17 -25.87 17.68
N ASP A 166 14.91 -25.99 16.57
CA ASP A 166 16.38 -25.92 16.57
C ASP A 166 16.86 -24.48 16.82
N GLU A 167 17.51 -24.27 17.96
CA GLU A 167 17.97 -22.95 18.40
C GLU A 167 19.05 -22.37 17.49
N GLU A 168 19.99 -23.20 17.00
CA GLU A 168 21.07 -22.73 16.13
C GLU A 168 20.54 -22.28 14.77
N THR A 169 19.61 -23.04 14.18
CA THR A 169 18.90 -22.60 12.97
C THR A 169 18.13 -21.29 13.20
N ARG A 170 17.43 -21.13 14.33
CA ARG A 170 16.73 -19.86 14.64
C ARG A 170 17.71 -18.69 14.80
N LYS A 171 18.85 -18.89 15.46
CA LYS A 171 19.92 -17.89 15.60
C LYS A 171 20.49 -17.50 14.24
N ALA A 172 20.76 -18.47 13.37
CA ALA A 172 21.22 -18.24 12.01
C ALA A 172 20.18 -17.49 11.18
N TRP A 173 18.91 -17.93 11.21
CA TRP A 173 17.80 -17.30 10.50
C TRP A 173 17.66 -15.83 10.88
N ARG A 174 17.76 -15.52 12.17
CA ARG A 174 17.58 -14.15 12.66
C ARG A 174 18.65 -13.19 12.11
N LYS A 175 19.86 -13.67 11.87
CA LYS A 175 20.99 -12.88 11.32
C LYS A 175 20.93 -12.71 9.79
N LEU A 176 20.12 -13.51 9.08
CA LEU A 176 19.99 -13.36 7.64
C LEU A 176 19.39 -11.99 7.29
N ASP A 177 19.92 -11.40 6.21
CA ASP A 177 19.39 -10.19 5.60
C ASP A 177 17.92 -10.38 5.20
N ARG A 178 17.14 -9.29 5.30
CA ARG A 178 15.69 -9.31 5.04
C ARG A 178 15.39 -9.52 3.57
N THR A 179 16.17 -8.91 2.67
CA THR A 179 16.00 -9.09 1.22
C THR A 179 16.31 -10.54 0.85
N TYR A 180 17.38 -11.11 1.41
CA TYR A 180 17.69 -12.52 1.24
C TYR A 180 16.58 -13.46 1.74
N LYS A 181 15.98 -13.20 2.91
CA LYS A 181 14.82 -13.95 3.42
C LYS A 181 13.64 -13.93 2.46
N GLN A 182 13.36 -12.78 1.86
CA GLN A 182 12.30 -12.68 0.86
C GLN A 182 12.62 -13.47 -0.40
N GLU A 183 13.80 -13.27 -0.99
CA GLU A 183 14.15 -13.86 -2.29
C GLU A 183 14.34 -15.37 -2.22
N LYS A 184 14.92 -15.89 -1.14
CA LYS A 184 15.28 -17.31 -1.03
C LYS A 184 14.28 -18.15 -0.25
N PHE A 185 13.51 -17.53 0.65
CA PHE A 185 12.57 -18.25 1.52
C PHE A 185 11.13 -17.75 1.40
N GLY A 186 10.87 -16.69 0.62
CA GLY A 186 9.53 -16.17 0.39
C GLY A 186 8.93 -15.40 1.57
N MET A 187 9.72 -15.02 2.57
CA MET A 187 9.21 -14.15 3.65
C MET A 187 9.11 -12.72 3.14
N THR A 188 7.91 -12.22 2.93
CA THR A 188 7.73 -10.83 2.47
C THR A 188 8.43 -9.86 3.43
N ASP A 189 9.28 -8.99 2.89
CA ASP A 189 9.99 -7.97 3.65
C ASP A 189 9.04 -6.80 3.96
N LEU A 190 8.18 -7.00 4.95
CA LEU A 190 7.26 -5.98 5.43
C LEU A 190 7.98 -4.85 6.19
N TRP A 191 9.30 -4.88 6.40
CA TRP A 191 10.01 -3.73 6.98
C TRP A 191 10.32 -2.65 5.94
N ASP A 192 10.45 -3.06 4.68
CA ASP A 192 10.55 -2.13 3.56
C ASP A 192 9.18 -1.46 3.31
N PRO A 193 9.07 -0.12 3.43
CA PRO A 193 7.80 0.58 3.29
C PRO A 193 7.19 0.40 1.90
N VAL A 194 8.00 0.32 0.85
CA VAL A 194 7.51 0.15 -0.53
C VAL A 194 6.92 -1.25 -0.70
N LYS A 195 7.63 -2.29 -0.26
CA LYS A 195 7.14 -3.68 -0.34
C LYS A 195 5.90 -3.87 0.54
N ARG A 196 5.89 -3.33 1.77
CA ARG A 196 4.72 -3.33 2.66
C ARG A 196 3.51 -2.71 1.98
N THR A 197 3.65 -1.50 1.43
CA THR A 197 2.55 -0.82 0.73
C THR A 197 2.05 -1.62 -0.47
N LYS A 198 2.94 -2.21 -1.28
CA LYS A 198 2.52 -3.03 -2.44
C LYS A 198 1.63 -4.20 -2.04
N VAL A 199 1.90 -4.84 -0.91
CA VAL A 199 1.03 -5.91 -0.38
C VAL A 199 -0.36 -5.37 -0.07
N CYS A 200 -0.47 -4.27 0.69
CA CYS A 200 -1.75 -3.67 1.04
C CYS A 200 -2.51 -3.17 -0.21
N ALA A 201 -1.81 -2.48 -1.10
CA ALA A 201 -2.35 -1.92 -2.33
C ALA A 201 -2.94 -3.00 -3.26
N SER A 202 -2.39 -4.21 -3.26
CA SER A 202 -2.91 -5.29 -4.10
C SER A 202 -4.39 -5.62 -3.83
N CYS A 203 -4.93 -5.32 -2.64
CA CYS A 203 -6.37 -5.43 -2.34
C CYS A 203 -7.05 -4.05 -2.25
N HIS A 204 -6.41 -3.06 -1.60
CA HIS A 204 -7.01 -1.75 -1.34
C HIS A 204 -7.04 -0.80 -2.55
N ILE A 205 -6.26 -1.10 -3.57
CA ILE A 205 -6.28 -0.42 -4.88
C ILE A 205 -6.72 -1.41 -5.95
N GLY A 206 -6.17 -2.61 -5.88
CA GLY A 206 -6.43 -3.74 -6.76
C GLY A 206 -5.16 -4.24 -7.45
N ASP A 207 -5.24 -5.43 -8.02
CA ASP A 207 -4.15 -6.07 -8.78
C ASP A 207 -4.69 -6.53 -10.14
N ALA A 208 -3.94 -6.29 -11.21
CA ALA A 208 -4.36 -6.71 -12.54
C ALA A 208 -4.05 -8.19 -12.84
N ASP A 209 -3.23 -8.83 -12.01
CA ASP A 209 -2.92 -10.25 -12.10
C ASP A 209 -4.22 -11.07 -12.07
N PRO A 210 -4.61 -11.70 -13.19
CA PRO A 210 -5.85 -12.46 -13.26
C PRO A 210 -5.85 -13.65 -12.30
N ASP A 211 -4.67 -14.13 -11.87
CA ASP A 211 -4.61 -15.25 -10.94
C ASP A 211 -4.97 -14.87 -9.51
N LYS A 212 -4.86 -13.59 -9.14
CA LYS A 212 -5.15 -13.09 -7.79
C LYS A 212 -6.61 -12.68 -7.60
N HIS A 213 -7.34 -12.37 -8.67
CA HIS A 213 -8.75 -11.96 -8.59
C HIS A 213 -9.02 -10.74 -7.66
N ARG A 214 -8.09 -9.76 -7.63
CA ARG A 214 -8.18 -8.58 -6.75
C ARG A 214 -8.59 -7.32 -7.50
N LEU A 215 -9.68 -7.39 -8.27
CA LEU A 215 -10.25 -6.22 -8.92
C LEU A 215 -11.71 -6.09 -8.55
N VAL A 216 -12.05 -4.99 -7.89
CA VAL A 216 -13.45 -4.61 -7.69
C VAL A 216 -13.91 -3.85 -8.94
N THR A 217 -14.87 -4.43 -9.68
CA THR A 217 -15.38 -3.86 -10.93
C THR A 217 -16.57 -2.94 -10.69
N HIS A 218 -16.93 -2.16 -11.70
CA HIS A 218 -18.12 -1.32 -11.63
C HIS A 218 -19.41 -2.14 -11.43
N ASP A 219 -19.50 -3.34 -12.01
CA ASP A 219 -20.65 -4.23 -11.78
C ASP A 219 -20.75 -4.67 -10.32
N MET A 220 -19.61 -4.86 -9.63
CA MET A 220 -19.62 -5.11 -8.19
C MET A 220 -20.11 -3.89 -7.42
N TYR A 221 -19.67 -2.68 -7.77
CA TYR A 221 -20.18 -1.43 -7.17
C TYR A 221 -21.68 -1.25 -7.39
N ALA A 222 -22.17 -1.46 -8.62
CA ALA A 222 -23.60 -1.43 -8.94
C ALA A 222 -24.39 -2.53 -8.18
N GLY A 223 -23.75 -3.67 -7.96
CA GLY A 223 -24.24 -4.76 -7.13
C GLY A 223 -24.43 -4.40 -5.65
N GLY A 224 -23.72 -3.37 -5.18
CA GLY A 224 -23.74 -2.89 -3.80
C GLY A 224 -22.42 -3.10 -3.05
N HIS A 225 -21.31 -3.43 -3.73
CA HIS A 225 -20.00 -3.43 -3.09
C HIS A 225 -19.65 -2.00 -2.64
N PRO A 226 -19.17 -1.80 -1.39
CA PRO A 226 -18.67 -0.50 -0.95
C PRO A 226 -17.57 0.03 -1.90
N PRO A 227 -17.57 1.32 -2.30
CA PRO A 227 -16.41 1.90 -2.97
C PRO A 227 -15.15 1.65 -2.14
N LEU A 228 -14.04 1.27 -2.80
CA LEU A 228 -12.77 1.17 -2.08
C LEU A 228 -12.35 2.59 -1.68
N PRO A 229 -12.20 2.89 -0.37
CA PRO A 229 -11.83 4.23 0.07
C PRO A 229 -10.41 4.58 -0.38
N ALA A 230 -10.06 5.87 -0.34
CA ALA A 230 -8.66 6.27 -0.41
C ALA A 230 -7.80 5.49 0.60
N PHE A 231 -6.55 5.23 0.23
CA PHE A 231 -5.64 4.40 1.01
C PHE A 231 -4.39 5.19 1.45
N GLU A 232 -4.10 5.18 2.75
CA GLU A 232 -2.89 5.72 3.37
C GLU A 232 -2.25 4.61 4.22
N THR A 233 -1.00 4.25 3.94
CA THR A 233 -0.44 3.00 4.48
C THR A 233 -0.21 3.09 5.99
N ALA A 234 0.29 4.22 6.50
CA ALA A 234 0.59 4.36 7.92
C ALA A 234 -0.70 4.38 8.76
N VAL A 235 -1.71 5.14 8.35
CA VAL A 235 -3.00 5.20 9.06
C VAL A 235 -3.70 3.84 9.03
N PHE A 236 -3.79 3.19 7.86
CA PHE A 236 -4.40 1.86 7.80
C PHE A 236 -3.63 0.87 8.69
N CYS A 237 -2.30 0.90 8.70
CA CYS A 237 -1.50 0.10 9.63
C CYS A 237 -1.76 0.41 11.11
N ASN A 238 -2.07 1.67 11.46
CA ASN A 238 -2.35 2.08 12.84
C ASN A 238 -3.79 1.79 13.27
N SER A 239 -4.74 1.68 12.33
CA SER A 239 -6.13 1.26 12.59
C SER A 239 -6.29 -0.26 12.74
N LEU A 240 -5.27 -1.03 12.33
CA LEU A 240 -5.13 -2.45 12.65
C LEU A 240 -4.57 -2.61 14.07
N PRO A 241 -4.81 -3.76 14.74
CA PRO A 241 -4.04 -4.06 15.92
C PRO A 241 -2.60 -4.31 15.45
N ARG A 242 -1.67 -3.39 15.73
CA ARG A 242 -0.29 -3.53 15.24
C ARG A 242 0.31 -4.87 15.71
N HIS A 243 0.53 -5.77 14.75
CA HIS A 243 1.21 -7.05 14.94
C HIS A 243 2.74 -6.91 15.08
N TRP A 244 3.22 -5.68 15.22
CA TRP A 244 4.62 -5.35 15.38
C TRP A 244 4.76 -4.19 16.37
N GLN A 245 6.01 -3.92 16.74
CA GLN A 245 6.40 -2.71 17.45
C GLN A 245 7.26 -1.87 16.54
N LEU A 246 7.09 -0.56 16.60
CA LEU A 246 8.02 0.40 16.02
C LEU A 246 9.40 0.24 16.68
N MET A 247 10.46 0.65 15.99
CA MET A 247 11.81 0.48 16.54
C MET A 247 12.02 1.30 17.82
N ASN A 248 11.46 2.51 17.88
CA ASN A 248 11.46 3.35 19.08
C ASN A 248 10.67 2.76 20.27
N GLU A 249 9.77 1.80 20.03
CA GLU A 249 9.03 1.06 21.06
C GLU A 249 9.80 -0.17 21.59
N LYS A 250 10.91 -0.54 20.93
CA LYS A 250 11.78 -1.64 21.37
C LYS A 250 12.82 -1.16 22.39
N ALA A 251 13.40 -2.08 23.14
CA ALA A 251 14.48 -1.77 24.09
C ALA A 251 15.68 -1.12 23.37
N ARG A 252 16.34 -0.13 24.01
CA ARG A 252 17.47 0.61 23.40
C ARG A 252 18.63 -0.30 22.96
N GLU A 253 18.93 -1.33 23.75
CA GLU A 253 19.98 -2.30 23.41
C GLU A 253 19.67 -3.04 22.09
N MET A 254 18.39 -3.35 21.84
CA MET A 254 17.94 -3.97 20.60
C MET A 254 18.13 -3.07 19.39
N GLN A 255 17.74 -1.80 19.53
CA GLN A 255 17.83 -0.81 18.46
C GLN A 255 19.26 -0.71 17.92
N LYS A 256 20.25 -0.61 18.82
CA LYS A 256 21.66 -0.43 18.45
C LYS A 256 22.38 -1.73 18.09
N ALA A 257 22.33 -2.74 18.97
CA ALA A 257 23.18 -3.91 18.85
C ALA A 257 22.72 -4.88 17.74
N GLN A 258 21.42 -4.92 17.44
CA GLN A 258 20.87 -5.90 16.49
C GLN A 258 20.41 -5.29 15.17
N TYR A 259 19.89 -4.06 15.18
CA TYR A 259 19.31 -3.43 13.99
C TYR A 259 20.12 -2.26 13.45
N GLN A 260 21.15 -1.81 14.18
CA GLN A 260 21.93 -0.61 13.85
C GLN A 260 21.02 0.59 13.54
N TRP A 261 19.90 0.72 14.26
CA TRP A 261 18.89 1.70 13.96
C TRP A 261 19.34 3.12 14.29
N ASP A 262 19.07 4.06 13.37
CA ASP A 262 19.29 5.49 13.61
C ASP A 262 18.11 6.04 14.42
N PRO A 263 18.32 6.48 15.66
CA PRO A 263 17.25 7.00 16.51
C PRO A 263 16.64 8.31 16.03
N THR A 264 17.19 8.92 14.99
CA THR A 264 16.62 10.11 14.36
C THR A 264 15.61 9.77 13.26
N GLU A 265 15.52 8.51 12.79
CA GLU A 265 14.57 8.11 11.75
C GLU A 265 13.13 8.00 12.30
N LEU A 266 12.22 8.78 11.70
CA LEU A 266 10.79 8.75 11.97
C LEU A 266 10.12 7.71 11.05
N GLU A 267 9.93 6.50 11.58
CA GLU A 267 9.47 5.33 10.81
C GLU A 267 8.08 5.52 10.18
N GLN A 268 7.14 6.18 10.86
CA GLN A 268 5.80 6.41 10.29
C GLN A 268 5.84 7.53 9.25
N THR A 269 6.65 8.57 9.47
CA THR A 269 6.88 9.62 8.47
C THR A 269 7.45 9.02 7.18
N LYS A 270 8.44 8.13 7.30
CA LYS A 270 8.98 7.38 6.16
C LYS A 270 7.92 6.53 5.48
N LEU A 271 7.07 5.84 6.24
CA LEU A 271 5.99 5.02 5.71
C LEU A 271 4.95 5.84 4.95
N VAL A 272 4.57 7.04 5.44
CA VAL A 272 3.65 7.94 4.74
C VAL A 272 4.21 8.37 3.39
N VAL A 273 5.50 8.74 3.34
CA VAL A 273 6.11 9.26 2.11
C VAL A 273 6.44 8.15 1.12
N ALA A 274 7.21 7.13 1.53
CA ALA A 274 7.58 6.03 0.64
C ALA A 274 6.36 5.16 0.27
N GLY A 275 5.44 4.94 1.21
CA GLY A 275 4.17 4.29 0.95
C GLY A 275 3.23 5.15 0.10
N GLY A 276 3.25 6.47 0.26
CA GLY A 276 2.53 7.41 -0.60
C GLY A 276 2.90 7.26 -2.08
N ALA A 277 4.21 7.24 -2.35
CA ALA A 277 4.79 7.00 -3.66
C ALA A 277 4.46 5.59 -4.20
N ALA A 278 4.58 4.55 -3.37
CA ALA A 278 4.27 3.18 -3.76
C ALA A 278 2.79 3.00 -4.11
N ALA A 279 1.87 3.58 -3.33
CA ALA A 279 0.44 3.52 -3.60
C ALA A 279 0.07 4.27 -4.90
N PHE A 280 0.69 5.42 -5.17
CA PHE A 280 0.52 6.10 -6.47
C PHE A 280 0.99 5.23 -7.63
N ARG A 281 2.20 4.66 -7.51
CA ARG A 281 2.78 3.75 -8.49
C ARG A 281 1.88 2.55 -8.76
N GLU A 282 1.34 1.90 -7.73
CA GLU A 282 0.44 0.75 -7.90
C GLU A 282 -0.91 1.14 -8.52
N ALA A 283 -1.48 2.30 -8.17
CA ALA A 283 -2.69 2.78 -8.82
C ALA A 283 -2.49 3.03 -10.32
N VAL A 284 -1.38 3.66 -10.71
CA VAL A 284 -1.07 3.92 -12.12
C VAL A 284 -0.67 2.64 -12.86
N ASN A 285 0.02 1.71 -12.18
CA ASN A 285 0.35 0.41 -12.76
C ASN A 285 -0.91 -0.43 -13.04
N LEU A 286 -1.90 -0.41 -12.15
CA LEU A 286 -3.20 -1.05 -12.38
C LEU A 286 -3.88 -0.46 -13.62
N LEU A 287 -3.88 0.88 -13.77
CA LEU A 287 -4.39 1.55 -14.97
C LEU A 287 -3.65 1.09 -16.24
N ALA A 288 -2.32 1.04 -16.22
CA ALA A 288 -1.53 0.60 -17.36
C ALA A 288 -1.89 -0.82 -17.81
N GLN A 289 -1.97 -1.75 -16.86
CA GLN A 289 -2.25 -3.16 -17.11
C GLN A 289 -3.69 -3.39 -17.59
N LYS A 290 -4.68 -2.71 -16.98
CA LYS A 290 -6.08 -2.81 -17.40
C LYS A 290 -6.36 -2.09 -18.71
N ALA A 291 -5.68 -0.99 -19.00
CA ALA A 291 -5.77 -0.34 -20.31
C ALA A 291 -5.18 -1.22 -21.41
N GLU A 292 -4.07 -1.91 -21.14
CA GLU A 292 -3.55 -2.91 -22.08
C GLU A 292 -4.55 -4.03 -22.36
N GLN A 293 -5.20 -4.57 -21.32
CA GLN A 293 -6.20 -5.62 -21.48
C GLN A 293 -7.41 -5.11 -22.28
N ALA A 294 -7.97 -3.96 -21.90
CA ALA A 294 -9.12 -3.37 -22.57
C ALA A 294 -8.83 -3.00 -24.04
N ASP A 295 -7.61 -2.57 -24.37
CA ASP A 295 -7.18 -2.33 -25.76
C ASP A 295 -7.18 -3.62 -26.59
N LYS A 296 -6.61 -4.72 -26.04
CA LYS A 296 -6.61 -6.04 -26.69
C LYS A 296 -8.03 -6.55 -26.93
N ASP A 297 -8.91 -6.37 -25.95
CA ASP A 297 -10.30 -6.82 -26.01
C ASP A 297 -11.22 -5.87 -26.79
N LYS A 298 -10.70 -4.71 -27.22
CA LYS A 298 -11.46 -3.63 -27.88
C LYS A 298 -12.64 -3.14 -27.04
N GLN A 299 -12.45 -3.08 -25.73
CA GLN A 299 -13.44 -2.63 -24.75
C GLN A 299 -13.05 -1.27 -24.17
N VAL A 300 -13.99 -0.60 -23.50
CA VAL A 300 -13.64 0.53 -22.63
C VAL A 300 -13.02 0.00 -21.33
N LEU A 301 -12.21 0.82 -20.66
CA LEU A 301 -11.79 0.54 -19.30
C LEU A 301 -13.01 0.35 -18.38
N ASP A 302 -12.89 -0.56 -17.40
CA ASP A 302 -13.91 -0.72 -16.37
C ASP A 302 -14.12 0.61 -15.64
N PHE A 303 -15.39 1.00 -15.44
CA PHE A 303 -15.73 2.30 -14.85
C PHE A 303 -15.28 2.47 -13.40
N ALA A 304 -14.94 1.39 -12.68
CA ALA A 304 -14.34 1.45 -11.34
C ALA A 304 -12.95 2.13 -11.33
N LEU A 305 -12.31 2.25 -12.50
CA LEU A 305 -11.00 2.89 -12.65
C LEU A 305 -11.07 4.40 -12.91
N PHE A 306 -12.28 4.96 -13.01
CA PHE A 306 -12.52 6.38 -13.23
C PHE A 306 -12.89 7.08 -11.90
N ASP A 307 -12.86 8.42 -11.91
CA ASP A 307 -13.41 9.23 -10.83
C ASP A 307 -14.93 9.02 -10.72
N CYS A 308 -15.36 8.23 -9.73
CA CYS A 308 -16.78 7.94 -9.49
C CYS A 308 -17.60 9.23 -9.30
N ALA A 309 -17.02 10.25 -8.66
CA ALA A 309 -17.69 11.54 -8.43
C ALA A 309 -17.85 12.37 -9.70
N ALA A 310 -17.28 11.93 -10.84
CA ALA A 310 -17.58 12.53 -12.14
C ALA A 310 -19.02 12.24 -12.60
N CYS A 311 -19.61 11.13 -12.16
CA CYS A 311 -20.98 10.70 -12.49
C CYS A 311 -21.90 10.61 -11.25
N HIS A 312 -21.36 10.19 -10.10
CA HIS A 312 -22.09 9.97 -8.85
C HIS A 312 -21.82 11.10 -7.86
N HIS A 313 -22.48 12.24 -8.08
CA HIS A 313 -22.42 13.40 -7.20
C HIS A 313 -23.81 14.01 -7.03
N ASP A 314 -23.98 14.87 -6.03
CA ASP A 314 -25.25 15.54 -5.81
C ASP A 314 -25.60 16.50 -6.97
N LEU A 315 -26.90 16.61 -7.27
CA LEU A 315 -27.46 17.48 -8.30
C LEU A 315 -27.92 18.84 -7.74
N HIS A 316 -28.00 19.00 -6.41
CA HIS A 316 -28.29 20.31 -5.81
C HIS A 316 -27.19 21.34 -6.09
N GLN A 317 -27.57 22.61 -6.07
CA GLN A 317 -26.67 23.75 -6.22
C GLN A 317 -26.79 24.66 -4.98
N PRO A 318 -25.67 25.03 -4.33
CA PRO A 318 -24.28 24.64 -4.64
C PRO A 318 -23.97 23.18 -4.26
N SER A 319 -22.94 22.59 -4.87
CA SER A 319 -22.33 21.33 -4.41
C SER A 319 -20.82 21.35 -4.64
N TRP A 320 -20.06 20.73 -3.74
CA TRP A 320 -18.59 20.78 -3.78
C TRP A 320 -18.01 20.29 -5.10
N ARG A 321 -18.64 19.27 -5.70
CA ARG A 321 -18.20 18.72 -6.98
C ARG A 321 -18.29 19.78 -8.07
N GLN A 322 -19.42 20.49 -8.14
CA GLN A 322 -19.67 21.50 -9.16
C GLN A 322 -18.75 22.71 -9.00
N GLU A 323 -18.46 23.11 -7.76
CA GLU A 323 -17.50 24.17 -7.42
C GLU A 323 -16.06 23.80 -7.73
N ARG A 324 -15.64 22.56 -7.43
CA ARG A 324 -14.33 22.00 -7.80
C ARG A 324 -14.11 22.02 -9.32
N GLY A 325 -15.16 21.79 -10.10
CA GLY A 325 -15.09 21.68 -11.55
C GLY A 325 -14.53 20.34 -12.03
N TYR A 326 -13.98 20.31 -13.24
CA TYR A 326 -13.45 19.10 -13.88
C TYR A 326 -12.16 19.39 -14.65
N ASN A 327 -11.28 18.39 -14.69
CA ASN A 327 -10.08 18.43 -15.50
C ASN A 327 -10.40 17.98 -16.93
N GLY A 328 -10.14 18.84 -17.91
CA GLY A 328 -10.36 18.54 -19.33
C GLY A 328 -11.76 18.92 -19.83
N ALA A 329 -12.26 18.21 -20.83
CA ALA A 329 -13.54 18.52 -21.46
C ALA A 329 -14.73 17.98 -20.64
N PRO A 330 -15.90 18.67 -20.64
CA PRO A 330 -17.10 18.17 -19.99
C PRO A 330 -17.47 16.75 -20.49
N GLY A 331 -17.94 15.89 -19.59
CA GLY A 331 -18.30 14.50 -19.94
C GLY A 331 -17.11 13.61 -20.30
N ARG A 332 -15.90 13.94 -19.82
CA ARG A 332 -14.70 13.09 -19.90
C ARG A 332 -14.23 12.77 -18.48
N PRO A 333 -14.72 11.68 -17.87
CA PRO A 333 -14.25 11.29 -16.54
C PRO A 333 -12.76 10.93 -16.61
N GLY A 334 -11.98 11.46 -15.66
CA GLY A 334 -10.56 11.13 -15.51
C GLY A 334 -10.34 9.94 -14.58
N PRO A 335 -9.07 9.58 -14.31
CA PRO A 335 -8.74 8.60 -13.27
C PRO A 335 -9.03 9.18 -11.87
N ARG A 336 -9.13 8.31 -10.87
CA ARG A 336 -9.24 8.71 -9.46
C ARG A 336 -8.05 9.59 -9.04
N SER A 337 -8.31 10.72 -8.38
CA SER A 337 -7.28 11.73 -8.12
C SER A 337 -6.53 11.53 -6.79
N TRP A 338 -7.14 10.83 -5.83
CA TRP A 338 -6.61 10.65 -4.47
C TRP A 338 -5.20 10.05 -4.44
N SER A 339 -4.85 9.19 -5.39
CA SER A 339 -3.54 8.52 -5.43
C SER A 339 -2.38 9.50 -5.62
N ALA A 340 -2.64 10.70 -6.16
CA ALA A 340 -1.64 11.75 -6.35
C ALA A 340 -1.54 12.75 -5.17
N ALA A 341 -2.47 12.71 -4.20
CA ALA A 341 -2.66 13.77 -3.19
C ALA A 341 -1.42 14.10 -2.35
N VAL A 342 -0.55 13.11 -2.10
CA VAL A 342 0.66 13.27 -1.27
C VAL A 342 1.96 13.24 -2.08
N MET A 343 1.87 13.24 -3.42
CA MET A 343 3.07 13.15 -4.26
C MET A 343 3.98 14.36 -4.16
N ASP A 344 3.42 15.52 -3.78
CA ASP A 344 4.18 16.71 -3.47
C ASP A 344 5.23 16.39 -2.38
N LEU A 345 4.83 15.73 -1.29
CA LEU A 345 5.74 15.30 -0.21
C LEU A 345 6.81 14.31 -0.68
N CYS A 346 6.40 13.39 -1.55
CA CYS A 346 7.29 12.37 -2.13
C CYS A 346 8.40 13.02 -2.96
N ASN A 347 8.05 14.01 -3.79
CA ASN A 347 9.02 14.76 -4.60
C ASN A 347 10.03 15.50 -3.73
N TRP A 348 9.54 16.25 -2.74
CA TRP A 348 10.37 17.05 -1.84
C TRP A 348 11.41 16.18 -1.10
N GLN A 349 10.96 15.04 -0.62
CA GLN A 349 11.81 14.11 0.11
C GLN A 349 12.80 13.39 -0.81
N ALA A 350 12.36 12.94 -1.99
CA ALA A 350 13.24 12.32 -2.99
C ALA A 350 14.30 13.30 -3.53
N ALA A 351 13.97 14.60 -3.57
CA ALA A 351 14.91 15.68 -3.88
C ALA A 351 15.93 15.94 -2.76
N GLY A 352 15.78 15.31 -1.59
CA GLY A 352 16.63 15.58 -0.43
C GLY A 352 16.46 17.00 0.10
N MET A 353 15.22 17.52 0.07
CA MET A 353 14.87 18.89 0.50
C MET A 353 15.62 19.99 -0.26
N ASP A 354 15.98 19.71 -1.52
CA ASP A 354 16.64 20.64 -2.41
C ASP A 354 15.64 21.24 -3.42
N LYS A 355 15.58 22.56 -3.48
CA LYS A 355 14.55 23.28 -4.24
C LYS A 355 14.66 23.06 -5.75
N GLU A 356 15.87 23.02 -6.30
CA GLU A 356 16.07 22.86 -7.75
C GLU A 356 15.70 21.44 -8.18
N ARG A 357 16.12 20.42 -7.43
CA ARG A 357 15.72 19.04 -7.68
C ARG A 357 14.22 18.81 -7.47
N ASP A 358 13.62 19.42 -6.45
CA ASP A 358 12.17 19.35 -6.21
C ASP A 358 11.39 19.96 -7.37
N GLN A 359 11.79 21.13 -7.87
CA GLN A 359 11.15 21.75 -9.04
C GLN A 359 11.21 20.86 -10.28
N LYS A 360 12.34 20.18 -10.52
CA LYS A 360 12.46 19.22 -11.61
C LYS A 360 11.49 18.06 -11.44
N PHE A 361 11.48 17.40 -10.28
CA PHE A 361 10.58 16.28 -10.03
C PHE A 361 9.10 16.68 -10.08
N ALA A 362 8.76 17.86 -9.53
CA ALA A 362 7.42 18.40 -9.61
C ALA A 362 6.98 18.66 -11.06
N ALA A 363 7.88 19.17 -11.92
CA ALA A 363 7.59 19.37 -13.33
C ALA A 363 7.40 18.04 -14.06
N ASP A 364 8.29 17.06 -13.87
CA ASP A 364 8.21 15.75 -14.51
C ASP A 364 6.93 15.01 -14.12
N LEU A 365 6.60 15.00 -12.82
CA LEU A 365 5.36 14.40 -12.32
C LEU A 365 4.12 15.14 -12.85
N LYS A 366 4.10 16.48 -12.80
CA LYS A 366 2.98 17.28 -13.31
C LYS A 366 2.74 17.00 -14.79
N ASN A 367 3.81 16.91 -15.59
CA ASN A 367 3.72 16.62 -17.02
C ASN A 367 3.22 15.19 -17.27
N GLY A 368 3.70 14.22 -16.51
CA GLY A 368 3.24 12.83 -16.60
C GLY A 368 1.76 12.68 -16.22
N VAL A 369 1.34 13.27 -15.10
CA VAL A 369 -0.06 13.27 -14.65
C VAL A 369 -0.94 14.01 -15.67
N ALA A 370 -0.54 15.19 -16.15
CA ALA A 370 -1.30 15.91 -17.16
C ALA A 370 -1.46 15.09 -18.45
N SER A 371 -0.41 14.38 -18.89
CA SER A 371 -0.47 13.49 -20.05
C SER A 371 -1.43 12.32 -19.84
N LEU A 372 -1.48 11.75 -18.62
CA LEU A 372 -2.46 10.74 -18.25
C LEU A 372 -3.89 11.29 -18.29
N TYR A 373 -4.16 12.46 -17.69
CA TYR A 373 -5.50 13.06 -17.78
C TYR A 373 -5.91 13.37 -19.23
N GLN A 374 -4.97 13.81 -20.06
CA GLN A 374 -5.23 14.04 -21.49
C GLN A 374 -5.60 12.76 -22.22
N SER A 375 -4.99 11.61 -21.91
CA SER A 375 -5.31 10.33 -22.56
C SER A 375 -6.73 9.83 -22.23
N PHE A 376 -7.21 10.09 -21.01
CA PHE A 376 -8.62 9.90 -20.63
C PHE A 376 -9.57 10.87 -21.35
N GLY A 377 -9.11 12.08 -21.67
CA GLY A 377 -9.90 13.12 -22.32
C GLY A 377 -10.04 13.01 -23.85
N ARG A 378 -9.23 12.20 -24.53
CA ARG A 378 -9.15 12.17 -26.01
C ARG A 378 -10.45 11.79 -26.70
N ARG A 379 -11.21 10.89 -26.11
CA ARG A 379 -12.53 10.44 -26.57
C ARG A 379 -13.38 10.06 -25.35
N PRO A 380 -14.71 9.87 -25.48
CA PRO A 380 -15.50 9.32 -24.38
C PRO A 380 -14.84 8.05 -23.82
N PHE A 381 -14.61 8.05 -22.51
CA PHE A 381 -13.96 6.96 -21.76
C PHE A 381 -12.50 6.65 -22.13
N GLY A 382 -11.81 7.62 -22.75
CA GLY A 382 -10.37 7.56 -22.97
C GLY A 382 -9.91 6.68 -24.13
N ASP A 383 -8.63 6.83 -24.47
CA ASP A 383 -7.93 6.01 -25.47
C ASP A 383 -7.01 5.01 -24.74
N ASN A 384 -7.38 3.73 -24.74
CA ASN A 384 -6.69 2.71 -23.94
C ASN A 384 -5.20 2.57 -24.29
N ALA A 385 -4.85 2.65 -25.58
CA ALA A 385 -3.45 2.55 -26.01
C ALA A 385 -2.62 3.70 -25.43
N GLU A 386 -3.22 4.89 -25.35
CA GLU A 386 -2.55 6.09 -24.85
C GLU A 386 -2.62 6.20 -23.33
N VAL A 387 -3.68 5.71 -22.69
CA VAL A 387 -3.74 5.51 -21.23
C VAL A 387 -2.64 4.54 -20.80
N LYS A 388 -2.52 3.38 -21.46
CA LYS A 388 -1.43 2.42 -21.22
C LYS A 388 -0.07 3.10 -21.30
N LYS A 389 0.22 3.76 -22.42
CA LYS A 389 1.51 4.43 -22.67
C LYS A 389 1.84 5.48 -21.61
N THR A 390 0.90 6.37 -21.31
CA THR A 390 1.10 7.46 -20.35
C THR A 390 1.21 6.95 -18.91
N ALA A 391 0.43 5.93 -18.54
CA ALA A 391 0.54 5.26 -17.25
C ALA A 391 1.87 4.50 -17.10
N GLN A 392 2.34 3.79 -18.12
CA GLN A 392 3.65 3.12 -18.11
C GLN A 392 4.81 4.11 -17.94
N ALA A 393 4.73 5.29 -18.59
CA ALA A 393 5.73 6.33 -18.43
C ALA A 393 5.78 6.87 -16.99
N LEU A 394 4.62 7.04 -16.34
CA LEU A 394 4.55 7.40 -14.93
C LEU A 394 5.09 6.30 -14.01
N VAL A 395 4.78 5.02 -14.29
CA VAL A 395 5.35 3.89 -13.53
C VAL A 395 6.88 3.89 -13.64
N ALA A 396 7.43 4.09 -14.83
CA ALA A 396 8.88 4.19 -15.03
C ALA A 396 9.48 5.38 -14.25
N LEU A 397 8.86 6.57 -14.30
CA LEU A 397 9.29 7.71 -13.49
C LEU A 397 9.33 7.38 -12.00
N MET A 398 8.32 6.67 -11.49
CA MET A 398 8.27 6.25 -10.09
C MET A 398 9.36 5.24 -9.74
N ASP A 399 9.52 4.20 -10.57
CA ASP A 399 10.45 3.09 -10.34
C ASP A 399 11.92 3.52 -10.52
N ASP A 400 12.22 4.42 -11.45
CA ASP A 400 13.59 4.84 -11.79
C ASP A 400 14.06 6.05 -10.95
N GLU A 401 13.17 7.01 -10.66
CA GLU A 401 13.59 8.28 -10.05
C GLU A 401 13.17 8.45 -8.59
N LEU A 402 11.95 8.07 -8.21
CA LEU A 402 11.42 8.41 -6.87
C LEU A 402 11.63 7.29 -5.85
N LEU A 403 11.12 6.10 -6.12
CA LEU A 403 11.10 5.00 -5.14
C LEU A 403 12.51 4.60 -4.65
N PRO A 404 13.55 4.50 -5.51
CA PRO A 404 14.90 4.18 -5.03
C PRO A 404 15.47 5.22 -4.06
N LYS A 405 15.11 6.51 -4.23
CA LYS A 405 15.59 7.61 -3.38
C LYS A 405 14.85 7.63 -2.04
N LEU A 406 13.54 7.37 -2.05
CA LEU A 406 12.71 7.33 -0.84
C LEU A 406 12.92 6.08 0.00
N ASN A 407 13.24 4.97 -0.65
CA ASN A 407 13.45 3.67 -0.02
C ASN A 407 14.93 3.33 0.17
N ALA A 408 15.82 4.31 -0.01
CA ALA A 408 17.24 4.12 0.25
C ALA A 408 17.45 3.62 1.68
N PRO A 409 18.36 2.64 1.88
CA PRO A 409 18.64 2.14 3.22
C PRO A 409 19.13 3.30 4.08
N MET A 410 18.65 3.31 5.32
CA MET A 410 19.11 4.23 6.35
C MET A 410 20.62 4.07 6.53
N LYS A 411 21.35 5.19 6.56
CA LYS A 411 22.79 5.16 6.84
C LYS A 411 22.99 4.98 8.33
N THR A 412 23.80 4.00 8.72
CA THR A 412 24.04 3.62 10.13
C THR A 412 25.40 4.09 10.64
N ASP A 413 26.08 4.95 9.88
CA ASP A 413 27.43 5.44 10.17
C ASP A 413 27.50 6.46 11.32
N GLY A 414 26.34 6.93 11.80
CA GLY A 414 26.23 7.92 12.89
C GLY A 414 26.76 9.31 12.53
N ALA A 415 27.23 9.53 11.29
CA ALA A 415 27.77 10.79 10.82
C ALA A 415 26.70 11.69 10.18
N HIS A 416 25.54 11.11 9.84
CA HIS A 416 24.45 11.79 9.16
C HIS A 416 23.11 11.52 9.84
N GLU A 417 22.29 12.56 9.98
CA GLU A 417 20.89 12.44 10.40
C GLU A 417 20.10 11.68 9.32
N SER A 418 19.12 10.88 9.72
CA SER A 418 18.22 10.20 8.78
C SER A 418 17.57 11.21 7.82
N ALA A 419 17.35 10.78 6.57
CA ALA A 419 16.57 11.56 5.62
C ALA A 419 15.16 11.86 6.14
N PHE A 420 14.61 11.01 7.01
CA PHE A 420 13.28 11.14 7.61
C PHE A 420 13.38 11.58 9.07
N SER A 421 14.06 12.69 9.33
CA SER A 421 14.24 13.23 10.68
C SER A 421 13.10 14.12 11.16
N LYS A 422 13.18 14.62 12.41
CA LYS A 422 12.24 15.64 12.93
C LYS A 422 12.21 16.89 12.05
N LYS A 423 13.37 17.33 11.54
CA LYS A 423 13.45 18.46 10.61
C LYS A 423 12.68 18.16 9.33
N ALA A 424 12.89 16.98 8.75
CA ALA A 424 12.17 16.56 7.54
C ALA A 424 10.65 16.50 7.80
N ALA A 425 10.22 15.92 8.91
CA ALA A 425 8.80 15.86 9.27
C ALA A 425 8.16 17.26 9.42
N ARG A 426 8.84 18.23 10.04
CA ARG A 426 8.35 19.62 10.12
C ARG A 426 8.20 20.25 8.73
N GLU A 427 9.18 20.09 7.85
CA GLU A 427 9.10 20.59 6.47
C GLU A 427 7.97 19.93 5.69
N LEU A 428 7.78 18.61 5.84
CA LEU A 428 6.68 17.88 5.21
C LEU A 428 5.32 18.36 5.72
N LEU A 429 5.14 18.54 7.03
CA LEU A 429 3.89 19.07 7.61
C LEU A 429 3.60 20.49 7.11
N LYS A 430 4.61 21.37 7.09
CA LYS A 430 4.47 22.73 6.56
C LYS A 430 4.03 22.70 5.11
N ARG A 431 4.68 21.87 4.30
CA ARG A 431 4.40 21.79 2.87
C ARG A 431 3.01 21.23 2.59
N LEU A 432 2.64 20.14 3.27
CA LEU A 432 1.30 19.56 3.19
C LEU A 432 0.22 20.55 3.62
N ALA A 433 0.41 21.20 4.77
CA ALA A 433 -0.58 22.14 5.30
C ALA A 433 -0.72 23.39 4.43
N ASN A 434 0.36 23.92 3.86
CA ASN A 434 0.28 25.06 2.95
C ASN A 434 -0.42 24.69 1.63
N SER A 435 -0.08 23.55 1.03
CA SER A 435 -0.75 23.04 -0.18
C SER A 435 -2.23 22.75 0.06
N ALA A 436 -2.58 22.22 1.23
CA ALA A 436 -3.95 21.95 1.63
C ALA A 436 -4.74 23.22 1.99
N ALA A 437 -4.10 24.24 2.57
CA ALA A 437 -4.72 25.52 2.89
C ALA A 437 -4.98 26.37 1.63
N LYS A 438 -4.04 26.36 0.70
CA LYS A 438 -4.06 27.20 -0.51
C LYS A 438 -3.68 26.36 -1.73
N PRO A 439 -4.61 25.55 -2.26
CA PRO A 439 -4.32 24.75 -3.44
C PRO A 439 -4.01 25.64 -4.64
N ALA A 440 -3.20 25.13 -5.57
CA ALA A 440 -3.03 25.76 -6.87
C ALA A 440 -4.38 25.85 -7.60
N ALA A 441 -4.53 26.81 -8.51
CA ALA A 441 -5.75 26.95 -9.31
C ALA A 441 -6.11 25.63 -10.02
N GLY A 442 -7.34 25.14 -9.80
CA GLY A 442 -7.82 23.86 -10.34
C GLY A 442 -7.32 22.61 -9.59
N ALA A 443 -6.66 22.76 -8.44
CA ALA A 443 -6.14 21.66 -7.62
C ALA A 443 -6.95 21.42 -6.34
N THR A 444 -8.22 21.86 -6.29
CA THR A 444 -9.12 21.59 -5.18
C THR A 444 -9.32 20.07 -5.03
N PRO A 445 -9.02 19.50 -3.84
CA PRO A 445 -9.12 18.07 -3.62
C PRO A 445 -10.56 17.59 -3.70
N ASP A 446 -10.78 16.37 -4.21
CA ASP A 446 -12.01 15.65 -3.93
C ASP A 446 -11.99 15.10 -2.49
N TYR A 447 -13.12 14.58 -2.03
CA TYR A 447 -13.26 14.01 -0.69
C TYR A 447 -12.17 12.96 -0.35
N ASP A 448 -11.86 12.06 -1.28
CA ASP A 448 -10.87 11.00 -1.08
C ASP A 448 -9.44 11.57 -1.01
N ALA A 449 -9.11 12.56 -1.84
CA ALA A 449 -7.84 13.28 -1.77
C ALA A 449 -7.72 14.09 -0.48
N ALA A 450 -8.80 14.70 -0.01
CA ALA A 450 -8.86 15.43 1.26
C ALA A 450 -8.64 14.49 2.45
N ARG A 451 -9.30 13.32 2.48
CA ARG A 451 -9.06 12.27 3.48
C ARG A 451 -7.62 11.83 3.52
N ARG A 452 -7.05 11.50 2.37
CA ARG A 452 -5.65 11.06 2.30
C ARG A 452 -4.66 12.13 2.75
N THR A 453 -4.94 13.39 2.44
CA THR A 453 -4.16 14.53 2.90
C THR A 453 -4.22 14.66 4.43
N ALA A 454 -5.42 14.57 5.02
CA ALA A 454 -5.59 14.65 6.47
C ALA A 454 -4.93 13.47 7.20
N TRP A 455 -5.08 12.24 6.69
CA TRP A 455 -4.41 11.05 7.23
C TRP A 455 -2.88 11.14 7.17
N ALA A 456 -2.33 11.60 6.05
CA ALA A 456 -0.89 11.81 5.93
C ALA A 456 -0.39 12.86 6.94
N PHE A 457 -1.15 13.95 7.12
CA PHE A 457 -0.82 14.96 8.13
C PHE A 457 -0.84 14.37 9.54
N GLU A 458 -1.92 13.69 9.91
CA GLU A 458 -2.10 13.07 11.23
C GLU A 458 -0.96 12.09 11.55
N ALA A 459 -0.64 11.19 10.61
CA ALA A 459 0.41 10.20 10.80
C ALA A 459 1.80 10.83 10.97
N ILE A 460 2.16 11.83 10.16
CA ILE A 460 3.45 12.54 10.30
C ILE A 460 3.47 13.35 11.60
N TYR A 461 2.38 14.03 11.94
CA TYR A 461 2.26 14.84 13.14
C TYR A 461 2.42 14.00 14.40
N ASP A 462 1.75 12.84 14.48
CA ASP A 462 1.85 11.96 15.63
C ASP A 462 3.25 11.34 15.79
N ASP A 463 3.92 11.03 14.68
CA ASP A 463 5.29 10.53 14.72
C ASP A 463 6.27 11.60 15.23
N LEU A 464 6.16 12.82 14.70
CA LEU A 464 6.94 13.97 15.16
C LEU A 464 6.66 14.30 16.63
N ARG A 465 5.38 14.33 17.03
CA ARG A 465 4.96 14.64 18.40
C ARG A 465 5.56 13.65 19.40
N ARG A 466 5.51 12.34 19.11
CA ARG A 466 6.14 11.31 19.96
C ARG A 466 7.65 11.50 20.05
N ALA A 467 8.32 11.80 18.93
CA ALA A 467 9.76 12.07 18.92
C ALA A 467 10.15 13.39 19.62
N ALA A 468 9.22 14.32 19.78
CA ALA A 468 9.41 15.62 20.41
C ALA A 468 9.09 15.64 21.92
N GLU A 469 8.49 14.58 22.46
CA GLU A 469 7.93 14.52 23.82
C GLU A 469 8.95 15.00 24.88
N ASP A 470 10.12 14.35 24.92
CA ASP A 470 11.22 14.65 25.86
C ASP A 470 12.20 15.73 25.35
N SER A 471 11.99 16.26 24.14
CA SER A 471 12.92 17.22 23.52
C SER A 471 12.79 18.62 24.12
N LYS A 472 13.91 19.32 24.23
CA LYS A 472 14.00 20.73 24.67
C LYS A 472 14.34 21.70 23.55
N ASP A 473 14.39 21.22 22.30
CA ASP A 473 14.57 22.04 21.11
C ASP A 473 13.44 23.07 20.98
N ALA A 474 13.74 24.28 20.51
CA ALA A 474 12.78 25.39 20.49
C ALA A 474 11.57 25.08 19.60
N GLU A 475 11.78 24.44 18.44
CA GLU A 475 10.69 24.05 17.55
C GLU A 475 9.83 22.93 18.15
N ASP A 476 10.42 21.99 18.90
CA ASP A 476 9.68 20.94 19.62
C ASP A 476 8.87 21.50 20.79
N MET A 477 9.42 22.49 21.52
CA MET A 477 8.68 23.17 22.58
C MET A 477 7.47 23.91 22.02
N ARG A 478 7.65 24.64 20.90
CA ARG A 478 6.55 25.31 20.20
C ARG A 478 5.49 24.32 19.68
N LEU A 479 5.91 23.17 19.15
CA LEU A 479 5.00 22.10 18.74
C LEU A 479 4.13 21.60 19.92
N LYS A 480 4.74 21.42 21.10
CA LYS A 480 4.06 20.99 22.33
C LYS A 480 3.10 22.06 22.85
N GLU A 481 3.50 23.33 22.84
CA GLU A 481 2.64 24.46 23.23
C GLU A 481 1.39 24.54 22.34
N ASN A 482 1.53 24.28 21.05
CA ASN A 482 0.42 24.33 20.09
C ASN A 482 -0.35 23.00 19.97
N GLN A 483 0.03 21.95 20.69
CA GLN A 483 -0.52 20.60 20.52
C GLN A 483 -2.05 20.56 20.67
N ALA A 484 -2.58 21.18 21.73
CA ALA A 484 -4.03 21.18 21.97
C ALA A 484 -4.81 21.85 20.82
N ALA A 485 -4.27 22.93 20.25
CA ALA A 485 -4.89 23.64 19.14
C ALA A 485 -4.82 22.82 17.84
N ILE A 486 -3.69 22.16 17.56
CA ILE A 486 -3.55 21.29 16.38
C ILE A 486 -4.52 20.10 16.48
N VAL A 487 -4.57 19.43 17.63
CA VAL A 487 -5.50 18.31 17.88
C VAL A 487 -6.95 18.75 17.71
N ALA A 488 -7.32 19.97 18.13
CA ALA A 488 -8.66 20.50 17.91
C ALA A 488 -8.99 20.71 16.42
N GLN A 489 -8.01 21.09 15.58
CA GLN A 489 -8.23 21.15 14.12
C GLN A 489 -8.32 19.76 13.50
N LEU A 490 -7.50 18.80 13.94
CA LEU A 490 -7.58 17.40 13.49
C LEU A 490 -8.95 16.77 13.82
N ALA A 491 -9.52 17.09 14.99
CA ALA A 491 -10.86 16.64 15.36
C ALA A 491 -11.96 17.19 14.42
N LYS A 492 -11.80 18.40 13.88
CA LYS A 492 -12.73 18.94 12.86
C LYS A 492 -12.57 18.24 11.52
N LEU A 493 -11.34 17.93 11.11
CA LEU A 493 -11.08 17.13 9.93
C LEU A 493 -11.69 15.73 10.09
N ASP A 494 -11.52 15.09 11.25
CA ASP A 494 -12.13 13.78 11.54
C ASP A 494 -13.65 13.82 11.42
N ALA A 495 -14.30 14.82 12.03
CA ALA A 495 -15.75 14.97 11.98
C ALA A 495 -16.31 15.20 10.56
N SER A 496 -15.59 15.94 9.70
CA SER A 496 -16.03 16.25 8.34
C SER A 496 -15.65 15.19 7.32
N LEU A 497 -14.53 14.50 7.53
CA LEU A 497 -13.97 13.55 6.56
C LEU A 497 -14.13 12.08 6.98
N ASN A 498 -14.72 11.81 8.15
CA ASN A 498 -14.85 10.47 8.73
C ASN A 498 -13.50 9.72 8.70
N LEU A 499 -12.48 10.30 9.36
CA LEU A 499 -11.10 9.82 9.28
C LEU A 499 -10.87 8.56 10.12
N LYS A 500 -11.61 8.38 11.21
CA LYS A 500 -11.58 7.15 12.00
C LYS A 500 -12.09 5.97 11.19
N LEU A 501 -11.18 5.07 10.87
CA LEU A 501 -11.53 3.74 10.35
C LEU A 501 -12.12 2.90 11.49
N PRO A 502 -13.01 1.93 11.19
CA PRO A 502 -13.51 0.99 12.18
C PRO A 502 -12.32 0.29 12.83
N ASN A 503 -12.02 0.69 14.07
CA ASN A 503 -10.83 0.21 14.75
C ASN A 503 -11.04 -1.24 15.17
N ALA A 504 -9.95 -1.98 15.10
CA ALA A 504 -9.83 -3.30 15.66
C ALA A 504 -10.04 -3.36 17.19
N GLY A 505 -9.94 -2.23 17.89
CA GLY A 505 -9.82 -2.15 19.35
C GLY A 505 -11.08 -2.43 20.18
N GLU A 506 -12.28 -2.39 19.60
CA GLU A 506 -13.54 -2.71 20.29
C GLU A 506 -13.87 -4.20 20.15
N GLY A 507 -12.89 -5.06 20.48
CA GLY A 507 -13.06 -6.50 20.34
C GLY A 507 -14.24 -7.01 21.18
N VAL A 508 -15.08 -7.85 20.58
CA VAL A 508 -16.06 -8.66 21.32
C VAL A 508 -15.30 -9.52 22.34
N ALA A 509 -15.66 -9.43 23.61
CA ALA A 509 -14.99 -10.18 24.67
C ALA A 509 -14.95 -11.68 24.32
N ASP A 510 -13.78 -12.31 24.50
CA ASP A 510 -13.50 -13.73 24.19
C ASP A 510 -14.51 -14.71 24.83
N GLU A 511 -15.18 -14.30 25.91
CA GLU A 511 -16.24 -15.07 26.54
C GLU A 511 -17.56 -15.12 25.77
N GLU A 512 -17.90 -14.12 24.96
CA GLU A 512 -19.12 -14.09 24.16
C GLU A 512 -18.93 -14.89 22.84
N TYR A 513 -17.72 -14.84 22.25
CA TYR A 513 -17.34 -15.65 21.10
C TYR A 513 -17.39 -17.16 21.38
N LYS A 514 -16.99 -17.58 22.58
CA LYS A 514 -17.05 -19.00 22.99
C LYS A 514 -18.48 -19.50 23.22
N LYS A 515 -19.44 -18.60 23.47
CA LYS A 515 -20.84 -18.96 23.76
C LYS A 515 -21.69 -19.05 22.50
N ASP A 516 -21.50 -18.14 21.53
CA ASP A 516 -22.25 -18.14 20.26
C ASP A 516 -21.42 -17.52 19.11
N PRO A 517 -20.66 -18.34 18.37
CA PRO A 517 -19.84 -17.87 17.26
C PRO A 517 -20.62 -17.22 16.12
N ASP A 518 -21.88 -17.62 15.90
CA ASP A 518 -22.68 -17.12 14.78
C ASP A 518 -23.26 -15.74 15.10
N LYS A 519 -23.68 -15.51 16.35
CA LYS A 519 -24.05 -14.17 16.84
C LYS A 519 -22.88 -13.17 16.73
N VAL A 520 -21.65 -13.62 17.01
CA VAL A 520 -20.48 -12.74 16.85
C VAL A 520 -20.18 -12.42 15.39
N LYS A 521 -20.33 -13.38 14.47
CA LYS A 521 -20.21 -13.11 13.03
C LYS A 521 -21.27 -12.12 12.54
N GLU A 522 -22.50 -12.24 13.02
CA GLU A 522 -23.58 -11.31 12.68
C GLU A 522 -23.26 -9.89 13.18
N HIS A 523 -22.80 -9.76 14.43
CA HIS A 523 -22.38 -8.48 15.00
C HIS A 523 -21.22 -7.85 14.23
N ARG A 524 -20.16 -8.62 13.92
CA ARG A 524 -19.00 -8.16 13.13
C ARG A 524 -19.41 -7.70 11.73
N ARG A 525 -20.37 -8.39 11.09
CA ARG A 525 -20.93 -7.98 9.81
C ARG A 525 -21.68 -6.65 9.93
N ALA A 526 -22.54 -6.51 10.94
CA ALA A 526 -23.33 -5.30 11.16
C ALA A 526 -22.42 -4.06 11.34
N GLU A 527 -21.36 -4.16 12.16
CA GLU A 527 -20.40 -3.06 12.36
C GLU A 527 -19.79 -2.55 11.04
N ILE A 528 -19.45 -3.47 10.13
CA ILE A 528 -18.85 -3.12 8.85
C ILE A 528 -19.92 -2.55 7.90
N GLU A 529 -21.13 -3.14 7.89
CA GLU A 529 -22.22 -2.68 7.04
C GLU A 529 -22.75 -1.29 7.43
N ASP A 530 -22.69 -0.93 8.72
CA ASP A 530 -23.09 0.36 9.29
C ASP A 530 -22.07 1.48 9.07
N PHE A 531 -20.81 1.14 8.78
CA PHE A 531 -19.78 2.13 8.49
C PHE A 531 -19.96 2.79 7.11
N LEU A 532 -20.40 2.03 6.11
CA LEU A 532 -20.56 2.54 4.74
C LEU A 532 -21.51 3.75 4.65
N PRO A 533 -22.73 3.73 5.22
CA PRO A 533 -23.61 4.89 5.23
C PRO A 533 -22.96 6.16 5.80
N GLN A 534 -22.08 6.03 6.81
CA GLN A 534 -21.40 7.16 7.43
C GLN A 534 -20.37 7.79 6.47
N VAL A 535 -19.60 6.97 5.76
CA VAL A 535 -18.65 7.45 4.74
C VAL A 535 -19.39 8.13 3.58
N LEU A 536 -20.49 7.53 3.10
CA LEU A 536 -21.28 8.11 2.00
C LEU A 536 -21.90 9.45 2.41
N LYS A 537 -22.39 9.55 3.65
CA LYS A 537 -22.90 10.81 4.21
C LYS A 537 -21.79 11.88 4.28
N ALA A 538 -20.63 11.55 4.84
CA ALA A 538 -19.50 12.48 4.90
C ALA A 538 -19.01 12.91 3.51
N THR A 539 -19.05 12.01 2.52
CA THR A 539 -18.70 12.33 1.12
C THR A 539 -19.68 13.34 0.51
N ALA A 540 -20.98 13.21 0.82
CA ALA A 540 -22.01 14.12 0.33
C ALA A 540 -21.96 15.49 1.02
N GLU A 541 -21.63 15.52 2.31
CA GLU A 541 -21.55 16.73 3.14
C GLU A 541 -20.19 17.44 3.08
N TYR A 542 -19.21 16.87 2.37
CA TYR A 542 -17.86 17.43 2.24
C TYR A 542 -17.89 18.83 1.61
N THR A 543 -17.16 19.77 2.22
CA THR A 543 -16.90 21.09 1.63
C THR A 543 -15.38 21.37 1.56
N PRO A 544 -14.84 21.66 0.37
CA PRO A 544 -13.44 22.05 0.22
C PRO A 544 -13.09 23.30 1.03
N GLU A 545 -14.02 24.24 1.16
CA GLU A 545 -13.84 25.50 1.88
C GLU A 545 -13.52 25.27 3.37
N GLU A 546 -14.27 24.40 4.04
CA GLU A 546 -14.01 24.06 5.45
C GLU A 546 -12.69 23.31 5.61
N PHE A 547 -12.37 22.43 4.67
CA PHE A 547 -11.09 21.72 4.63
C PHE A 547 -9.92 22.72 4.51
N HIS A 548 -9.97 23.62 3.53
CA HIS A 548 -8.95 24.65 3.32
C HIS A 548 -8.79 25.54 4.54
N LYS A 549 -9.91 26.06 5.09
CA LYS A 549 -9.91 26.90 6.29
C LYS A 549 -9.32 26.19 7.51
N THR A 550 -9.58 24.90 7.67
CA THR A 550 -9.01 24.12 8.77
C THR A 550 -7.49 24.03 8.64
N PHE A 551 -6.98 23.80 7.43
CA PHE A 551 -5.54 23.81 7.17
C PHE A 551 -4.91 25.21 7.26
N GLU A 552 -5.63 26.29 6.93
CA GLU A 552 -5.17 27.67 7.17
C GLU A 552 -4.90 27.93 8.66
N GLU A 553 -5.73 27.38 9.55
CA GLU A 553 -5.47 27.45 10.99
C GLU A 553 -4.30 26.58 11.41
N ILE A 554 -4.17 25.36 10.86
CA ILE A 554 -3.03 24.48 11.14
C ILE A 554 -1.71 25.14 10.73
N VAL A 555 -1.64 25.81 9.58
CA VAL A 555 -0.43 26.50 9.10
C VAL A 555 0.09 27.52 10.13
N LYS A 556 -0.80 28.23 10.83
CA LYS A 556 -0.43 29.21 11.87
C LYS A 556 0.16 28.57 13.13
N LEU A 557 -0.16 27.30 13.37
CA LEU A 557 0.20 26.55 14.58
C LEU A 557 1.50 25.75 14.42
N LEU A 558 1.91 25.44 13.19
CA LEU A 558 3.16 24.70 12.97
C LEU A 558 4.40 25.54 13.34
N PRO A 559 5.44 24.91 13.92
CA PRO A 559 6.62 25.60 14.43
C PRO A 559 7.50 26.23 13.36
#